data_AF-A0AAJ0HA52-F1
#
_entry.id   AF-A0AAJ0HA52-F1
#
_cell.length_a   1.000
_cell.length_b   1.000
_cell.length_c   1.000
_cell.angle_alpha   90.00
_cell.angle_beta   90.00
_cell.angle_gamma   90.00
#
_symmetry.space_group_name_H-M   'P 1'
#
loop_
_entity.id
_entity.type
_entity.pdbx_description
1 polymer ?
#
loop_
_entity_poly.entity_id
_entity_poly.type
_entity_poly.pdbx_seq_one_letter_code
_entity_poly.pdbx_strand_id
1 'polypeptide(L)'
;MPRVPTTTAVLPGARVNIVLKQDQPTGRTEAGVVQDVLTRGNHPRGIKVRLTDGRVGRVQSMAVSGAAVGSGEGVQGSWEEGPAAVGVGLDAYLKPAKQRGKRRGRGEVGGAGASEPGENGEREVTEISTCPVCGEFEGDEAAVAHHVAGHFDD
;
A
#
# COMPACT_ATOMS: atom_id res chain seq x y z
N MET A 1 9.97 -8.10 -1.12
CA MET A 1 8.66 -8.10 -0.42
C MET A 1 8.14 -9.52 -0.31
N PRO A 2 7.83 -10.04 0.89
CA PRO A 2 7.09 -11.30 0.99
C PRO A 2 5.75 -11.08 0.27
N ARG A 3 5.49 -11.89 -0.77
CA ARG A 3 4.22 -11.86 -1.50
C ARG A 3 3.16 -12.41 -0.55
N VAL A 4 2.45 -11.53 0.13
CA VAL A 4 1.26 -11.90 0.91
C VAL A 4 0.28 -12.58 -0.06
N PRO A 5 -0.24 -13.77 0.29
CA PRO A 5 -1.17 -14.49 -0.57
C PRO A 5 -2.42 -13.64 -0.79
N THR A 6 -2.98 -13.72 -1.99
CA THR A 6 -4.28 -13.13 -2.32
C THR A 6 -5.42 -13.90 -1.66
N THR A 7 -6.57 -13.26 -1.47
CA THR A 7 -7.74 -13.88 -0.81
C THR A 7 -8.20 -15.15 -1.51
N THR A 8 -8.00 -15.26 -2.83
CA THR A 8 -8.30 -16.46 -3.62
C THR A 8 -7.45 -17.66 -3.24
N ALA A 9 -6.22 -17.43 -2.76
CA ALA A 9 -5.32 -18.50 -2.36
C ALA A 9 -5.64 -19.04 -0.95
N VAL A 10 -6.34 -18.27 -0.12
CA VAL A 10 -6.66 -18.64 1.26
C VAL A 10 -8.10 -19.12 1.31
N LEU A 11 -8.28 -20.43 1.23
CA LEU A 11 -9.57 -21.09 1.36
C LEU A 11 -9.83 -21.53 2.82
N PRO A 12 -11.08 -21.58 3.28
CA PRO A 12 -11.44 -22.26 4.52
C PRO A 12 -10.93 -23.71 4.51
N GLY A 13 -10.32 -24.16 5.60
CA GLY A 13 -9.67 -25.46 5.71
C GLY A 13 -8.18 -25.48 5.32
N ALA A 14 -7.63 -24.40 4.76
CA ALA A 14 -6.21 -24.32 4.43
C ALA A 14 -5.34 -24.15 5.69
N ARG A 15 -4.13 -24.73 5.66
CA ARG A 15 -3.10 -24.50 6.68
C ARG A 15 -2.33 -23.23 6.37
N VAL A 16 -2.29 -22.32 7.32
CA VAL A 16 -1.67 -20.99 7.17
C VAL A 16 -0.85 -20.63 8.41
N ASN A 17 0.11 -19.73 8.22
CA ASN A 17 0.83 -19.08 9.30
C ASN A 17 0.25 -17.68 9.49
N ILE A 18 -0.31 -17.42 10.68
CA ILE A 18 -0.94 -16.15 11.02
C ILE A 18 -0.18 -15.41 12.11
N VAL A 19 -0.25 -14.09 12.10
CA VAL A 19 0.17 -13.25 13.21
C VAL A 19 -1.06 -12.80 13.97
N LEU A 20 -1.12 -13.14 15.26
CA LEU A 20 -2.17 -12.68 16.15
C LEU A 20 -2.00 -11.19 16.45
N LYS A 21 -3.09 -10.54 16.91
CA LYS A 21 -3.02 -9.13 17.32
C LYS A 21 -1.99 -8.90 18.43
N GLN A 22 -1.88 -9.82 19.38
CA GLN A 22 -0.93 -9.77 20.49
C GLN A 22 0.52 -9.90 20.03
N ASP A 23 0.75 -10.64 18.94
CA ASP A 23 2.08 -10.89 18.39
C ASP A 23 2.46 -9.95 17.24
N GLN A 24 1.64 -8.94 16.90
CA GLN A 24 2.03 -7.92 15.93
C GLN A 24 3.34 -7.17 16.25
N PRO A 25 3.67 -6.80 17.51
CA PRO A 25 4.96 -6.18 17.81
C PRO A 25 6.14 -7.17 17.76
N THR A 26 5.90 -8.45 18.03
CA THR A 26 6.95 -9.49 18.06
C THR A 26 7.12 -10.18 16.70
N GLY A 27 6.12 -10.08 15.82
CA GLY A 27 6.09 -10.75 14.53
C GLY A 27 5.95 -12.26 14.60
N ARG A 28 5.61 -12.83 15.77
CA ARG A 28 5.48 -14.28 15.92
C ARG A 28 4.31 -14.79 15.10
N THR A 29 4.58 -15.84 14.33
CA THR A 29 3.59 -16.53 13.51
C THR A 29 3.18 -17.84 14.14
N GLU A 30 1.89 -18.09 14.18
CA GLU A 30 1.32 -19.36 14.62
C GLU A 30 0.70 -20.11 13.44
N ALA A 31 0.96 -21.41 13.36
CA ALA A 31 0.36 -22.27 12.37
C ALA A 31 -1.05 -22.67 12.81
N GLY A 32 -2.00 -22.62 11.87
CA GLY A 32 -3.38 -23.01 12.13
C GLY A 32 -4.17 -23.30 10.87
N VAL A 33 -5.39 -23.79 11.07
CA VAL A 33 -6.35 -24.07 9.99
C VAL A 33 -7.37 -22.94 9.93
N VAL A 34 -7.61 -22.39 8.73
CA VAL A 34 -8.61 -21.33 8.52
C VAL A 34 -10.02 -21.90 8.72
N GLN A 35 -10.81 -21.29 9.59
CA GLN A 35 -12.24 -21.53 9.71
C GLN A 35 -13.02 -20.59 8.78
N ASP A 36 -12.73 -19.29 8.83
CA ASP A 36 -13.46 -18.29 8.07
C ASP A 36 -12.55 -17.14 7.60
N VAL A 37 -12.83 -16.61 6.41
CA VAL A 37 -12.07 -15.53 5.78
C VAL A 37 -12.83 -14.22 5.96
N LEU A 38 -12.31 -13.33 6.82
CA LEU A 38 -12.98 -12.10 7.21
C LEU A 38 -12.58 -10.87 6.37
N THR A 39 -11.75 -11.07 5.35
CA THR A 39 -11.31 -9.98 4.46
C THR A 39 -12.14 -9.94 3.19
N ARG A 40 -12.66 -8.76 2.87
CA ARG A 40 -13.23 -8.43 1.56
C ARG A 40 -12.15 -7.78 0.70
N GLY A 41 -11.37 -8.56 -0.05
CA GLY A 41 -10.38 -8.07 -1.04
C GLY A 41 -8.90 -8.27 -0.69
N ASN A 42 -8.01 -7.78 -1.56
CA ASN A 42 -6.56 -7.89 -1.36
C ASN A 42 -6.06 -6.78 -0.43
N HIS A 43 -5.32 -7.14 0.62
CA HIS A 43 -4.84 -6.20 1.61
C HIS A 43 -3.31 -6.26 1.68
N PRO A 44 -2.58 -5.12 1.62
CA PRO A 44 -1.12 -5.08 1.44
C PRO A 44 -0.34 -5.70 2.60
N ARG A 45 -0.97 -5.78 3.78
CA ARG A 45 -0.41 -6.36 5.01
C ARG A 45 -0.92 -7.77 5.32
N GLY A 46 -1.64 -8.40 4.39
CA GLY A 46 -2.19 -9.75 4.55
C GLY A 46 -3.67 -9.82 4.88
N ILE A 47 -4.20 -11.04 4.83
CA ILE A 47 -5.63 -11.37 4.92
C ILE A 47 -6.00 -11.65 6.38
N LYS A 48 -7.09 -11.07 6.85
CA LYS A 48 -7.68 -11.34 8.16
C LYS A 48 -8.48 -12.64 8.10
N VAL A 49 -8.09 -13.62 8.90
CA VAL A 49 -8.76 -14.92 9.00
C VAL A 49 -9.07 -15.25 10.44
N ARG A 50 -10.11 -16.06 10.64
CA ARG A 50 -10.39 -16.75 11.90
C ARG A 50 -9.92 -18.19 11.76
N LEU A 51 -9.15 -18.69 12.73
CA LEU A 51 -8.76 -20.09 12.80
C LEU A 51 -9.88 -20.95 13.40
N THR A 52 -9.79 -22.26 13.22
CA THR A 52 -10.65 -23.25 13.90
C THR A 52 -10.58 -23.16 15.43
N ASP A 53 -9.47 -22.66 15.97
CA ASP A 53 -9.30 -22.41 17.42
C ASP A 53 -10.06 -21.16 17.93
N GLY A 54 -10.74 -20.42 17.05
CA GLY A 54 -11.42 -19.15 17.38
C GLY A 54 -10.51 -17.92 17.41
N ARG A 55 -9.19 -18.10 17.31
CA ARG A 55 -8.20 -17.02 17.21
C ARG A 55 -8.31 -16.27 15.88
N VAL A 56 -8.08 -14.96 15.90
CA VAL A 56 -8.14 -14.09 14.71
C VAL A 56 -6.80 -13.41 14.47
N GLY A 57 -6.29 -13.47 13.24
CA GLY A 57 -5.00 -12.89 12.88
C GLY A 57 -4.87 -12.57 11.40
N ARG A 58 -3.68 -12.08 11.01
CA ARG A 58 -3.30 -11.77 9.63
C ARG A 58 -2.44 -12.88 9.05
N VAL A 59 -2.79 -13.40 7.89
CA VAL A 59 -1.99 -14.41 7.18
C VAL A 59 -0.71 -13.76 6.63
N GLN A 60 0.44 -14.31 7.02
CA GLN A 60 1.75 -13.94 6.46
C GLN A 60 2.15 -14.88 5.32
N SER A 61 1.94 -16.19 5.48
CA SER A 61 2.32 -17.21 4.51
C SER A 61 1.42 -18.45 4.60
N MET A 62 1.36 -19.22 3.51
CA MET A 62 0.72 -20.54 3.52
C MET A 62 1.66 -21.58 4.13
N ALA A 63 1.13 -22.47 4.97
CA ALA A 63 1.91 -23.59 5.49
C ALA A 63 1.89 -24.68 4.42
N VAL A 64 2.93 -24.75 3.58
CA VAL A 64 3.15 -25.89 2.69
C VAL A 64 3.37 -27.12 3.57
N SER A 65 2.35 -27.97 3.67
CA SER A 65 2.50 -29.33 4.18
C SER A 65 3.15 -30.15 3.06
N GLY A 66 4.48 -30.19 3.07
CA GLY A 66 5.26 -30.77 1.99
C GLY A 66 4.97 -32.25 1.76
N ALA A 67 4.79 -32.59 0.49
CA ALA A 67 5.15 -33.90 -0.07
C ALA A 67 5.72 -33.66 -1.49
N ALA A 68 7.06 -33.78 -1.59
CA ALA A 68 7.86 -34.16 -2.78
C ALA A 68 7.84 -33.22 -4.02
N VAL A 69 8.88 -32.88 -4.78
CA VAL A 69 10.27 -33.33 -4.99
C VAL A 69 11.07 -32.11 -5.49
N GLY A 70 12.32 -31.99 -5.05
CA GLY A 70 13.27 -31.00 -5.58
C GLY A 70 14.65 -31.20 -4.98
N SER A 71 15.15 -32.43 -5.11
CA SER A 71 16.57 -32.75 -4.95
C SER A 71 17.42 -31.74 -5.73
N GLY A 72 18.53 -31.34 -5.13
CA GLY A 72 19.38 -30.29 -5.66
C GLY A 72 20.01 -30.63 -7.00
N GLU A 73 20.44 -29.58 -7.69
CA GLU A 73 21.66 -29.62 -8.45
C GLU A 73 22.29 -28.21 -8.40
N GLY A 74 23.19 -28.04 -7.43
CA GLY A 74 24.23 -27.03 -7.53
C GLY A 74 25.33 -27.62 -8.40
N VAL A 75 25.41 -27.17 -9.65
CA VAL A 75 26.58 -27.30 -10.54
C VAL A 75 26.69 -25.93 -11.22
N GLN A 76 27.53 -25.04 -10.71
CA GLN A 76 28.88 -24.79 -11.23
C GLN A 76 28.92 -24.65 -12.76
N GLY A 77 28.86 -23.40 -13.23
CA GLY A 77 29.36 -22.97 -14.53
C GLY A 77 29.91 -21.55 -14.33
N SER A 78 31.13 -21.45 -13.81
CA SER A 78 32.38 -21.36 -14.59
C SER A 78 32.40 -20.10 -15.44
N TRP A 79 33.05 -19.08 -14.88
CA TRP A 79 33.45 -17.86 -15.54
C TRP A 79 34.82 -18.17 -16.13
N GLU A 80 34.96 -18.11 -17.45
CA GLU A 80 36.20 -18.14 -18.27
C GLU A 80 35.77 -18.55 -19.70
N GLU A 81 36.06 -17.91 -20.83
CA GLU A 81 36.93 -16.81 -21.25
C GLU A 81 36.31 -16.17 -22.53
N GLY A 82 36.64 -14.90 -22.80
CA GLY A 82 36.16 -14.16 -23.96
C GLY A 82 36.67 -14.69 -25.31
N PRO A 83 36.30 -14.01 -26.42
CA PRO A 83 37.30 -13.08 -26.94
C PRO A 83 36.79 -11.69 -27.33
N ALA A 84 37.62 -10.72 -26.96
CA ALA A 84 38.06 -9.54 -27.72
C ALA A 84 37.03 -8.53 -28.28
N ALA A 85 37.09 -7.35 -27.65
CA ALA A 85 37.25 -6.04 -28.27
C ALA A 85 36.04 -5.38 -28.95
N VAL A 86 35.36 -4.49 -28.21
CA VAL A 86 35.26 -3.07 -28.57
C VAL A 86 35.23 -2.25 -27.27
N GLY A 87 36.28 -1.44 -27.04
CA GLY A 87 36.33 -0.53 -25.90
C GLY A 87 35.34 0.62 -26.08
N VAL A 88 34.17 0.50 -25.46
CA VAL A 88 33.29 1.65 -25.23
C VAL A 88 33.81 2.37 -23.97
N GLY A 89 34.50 3.48 -24.19
CA GLY A 89 35.17 4.26 -23.16
C GLY A 89 34.22 4.77 -22.07
N LEU A 90 34.77 4.91 -20.87
CA LEU A 90 34.11 5.43 -19.66
C LEU A 90 33.55 6.87 -19.85
N ASP A 91 33.95 7.56 -20.92
CA ASP A 91 33.52 8.91 -21.29
C ASP A 91 32.10 9.01 -21.87
N ALA A 92 31.44 7.89 -22.20
CA ALA A 92 30.06 7.90 -22.71
C ALA A 92 28.99 8.19 -21.63
N TYR A 93 29.33 8.10 -20.34
CA TYR A 93 28.37 8.26 -19.24
C TYR A 93 28.61 9.49 -18.35
N LEU A 94 29.67 10.27 -18.57
CA LEU A 94 29.82 11.57 -17.92
C LEU A 94 29.09 12.65 -18.71
N LYS A 95 27.88 13.01 -18.26
CA LYS A 95 27.20 14.24 -18.72
C LYS A 95 28.01 15.47 -18.24
N PRO A 96 28.42 16.39 -19.13
CA PRO A 96 29.04 17.64 -18.71
C PRO A 96 28.04 18.52 -17.96
N ALA A 97 28.48 19.06 -16.82
CA ALA A 97 27.73 20.03 -16.04
C ALA A 97 27.55 21.35 -16.83
N LYS A 98 26.30 21.76 -17.05
CA LYS A 98 25.99 23.18 -17.35
C LYS A 98 25.36 23.85 -16.15
N GLN A 99 25.90 25.04 -15.93
CA GLN A 99 25.86 25.86 -14.74
C GLN A 99 24.61 26.75 -14.70
N ARG A 100 24.19 27.05 -13.47
CA ARG A 100 23.55 28.29 -12.98
C ARG A 100 22.07 28.58 -13.32
N GLY A 101 21.28 28.66 -12.24
CA GLY A 101 20.00 29.37 -12.18
C GLY A 101 19.46 29.39 -10.74
N LYS A 102 19.69 30.50 -10.03
CA LYS A 102 19.44 30.73 -8.60
C LYS A 102 17.98 31.17 -8.32
N ARG A 103 17.32 30.62 -7.28
CA ARG A 103 16.42 31.32 -6.32
C ARG A 103 15.82 30.32 -5.30
N ARG A 104 16.25 30.38 -4.02
CA ARG A 104 15.49 30.82 -2.81
C ARG A 104 14.19 30.00 -2.62
N GLY A 105 13.95 29.16 -1.61
CA GLY A 105 14.49 29.03 -0.25
C GLY A 105 13.43 29.41 0.79
N ARG A 106 12.97 28.41 1.59
CA ARG A 106 12.31 28.49 2.92
C ARG A 106 10.79 28.76 2.94
N GLY A 107 9.93 28.09 3.71
CA GLY A 107 10.00 27.07 4.77
C GLY A 107 8.57 26.49 4.97
N GLU A 108 8.38 25.21 5.29
CA GLU A 108 8.31 24.64 6.66
C GLU A 108 7.23 25.26 7.59
N VAL A 109 6.14 24.52 7.81
CA VAL A 109 5.39 24.26 9.08
C VAL A 109 4.50 23.02 8.80
N GLY A 110 4.55 21.89 9.52
CA GLY A 110 4.02 21.65 10.88
C GLY A 110 2.49 21.71 10.86
N GLY A 111 1.65 20.70 11.15
CA GLY A 111 1.71 19.54 12.03
C GLY A 111 0.40 19.51 12.86
N ALA A 112 -0.11 18.31 13.21
CA ALA A 112 -1.33 18.00 13.99
C ALA A 112 -2.66 18.20 13.22
N GLY A 113 -3.67 17.33 13.29
CA GLY A 113 -3.99 16.28 14.25
C GLY A 113 -5.46 16.44 14.65
N ALA A 114 -6.10 15.30 14.94
CA ALA A 114 -7.35 15.15 15.71
C ALA A 114 -8.67 14.95 14.93
N SER A 115 -9.12 13.69 15.02
CA SER A 115 -10.47 13.23 15.42
C SER A 115 -11.69 13.46 14.53
N GLU A 116 -12.28 12.33 14.12
CA GLU A 116 -13.73 12.16 13.96
C GLU A 116 -14.47 12.56 15.26
N PRO A 117 -15.73 12.97 15.15
CA PRO A 117 -16.76 11.98 15.41
C PRO A 117 -17.87 12.03 14.35
N GLY A 118 -18.49 10.86 14.11
CA GLY A 118 -19.68 10.76 13.29
C GLY A 118 -20.95 11.13 14.05
N GLU A 119 -22.02 11.38 13.30
CA GLU A 119 -23.38 11.21 13.77
C GLU A 119 -24.33 10.97 12.60
N ASN A 120 -25.39 10.23 12.93
CA ASN A 120 -26.33 9.58 12.03
C ASN A 120 -27.52 10.50 11.77
N GLY A 121 -28.07 10.45 10.55
CA GLY A 121 -29.45 10.91 10.23
C GLY A 121 -29.58 12.42 10.23
N GLU A 122 -29.89 13.05 9.11
CA GLU A 122 -31.19 13.02 8.46
C GLU A 122 -30.94 13.35 6.98
N ARG A 123 -31.73 12.80 6.06
CA ARG A 123 -31.67 13.20 4.65
C ARG A 123 -32.34 14.56 4.53
N GLU A 124 -31.62 15.61 4.93
CA GLU A 124 -32.04 16.99 4.71
C GLU A 124 -31.69 17.36 3.27
N VAL A 125 -32.70 17.84 2.56
CA VAL A 125 -32.62 18.13 1.13
C VAL A 125 -31.55 19.21 0.95
N THR A 126 -30.40 18.84 0.39
CA THR A 126 -29.34 19.80 0.07
C THR A 126 -29.91 20.75 -0.97
N GLU A 127 -30.30 21.95 -0.56
CA GLU A 127 -30.65 23.02 -1.47
C GLU A 127 -29.40 23.33 -2.30
N ILE A 128 -29.41 22.88 -3.56
CA ILE A 128 -28.31 23.08 -4.49
C ILE A 128 -28.30 24.57 -4.82
N SER A 129 -27.25 25.26 -4.35
CA SER A 129 -27.02 26.68 -4.62
C SER A 129 -25.89 26.83 -5.63
N THR A 130 -25.96 27.87 -6.46
CA THR A 130 -24.96 28.16 -7.49
C THR A 130 -24.04 29.28 -7.02
N CYS A 131 -22.75 29.16 -7.33
CA CYS A 131 -21.75 30.17 -7.01
C CYS A 131 -22.05 31.51 -7.71
N PRO A 132 -22.20 32.62 -6.96
CA PRO A 132 -22.52 33.93 -7.54
C PRO A 132 -21.34 34.60 -8.27
N VAL A 133 -20.11 34.11 -8.09
CA VAL A 133 -18.90 34.72 -8.69
C VAL A 133 -18.69 34.21 -10.12
N CYS A 134 -18.88 32.91 -10.37
CA CYS A 134 -18.61 32.29 -11.67
C CYS A 134 -19.84 31.68 -12.35
N GLY A 135 -20.92 31.39 -11.61
CA GLY A 135 -22.15 30.79 -12.15
C GLY A 135 -22.05 29.33 -12.60
N GLU A 136 -20.87 28.70 -12.54
CA GLU A 136 -20.65 27.34 -13.07
C GLU A 136 -20.48 26.27 -11.97
N PHE A 137 -20.35 26.68 -10.71
CA PHE A 137 -20.22 25.75 -9.59
C PHE A 137 -21.57 25.62 -8.84
N GLU A 138 -22.13 24.41 -8.81
CA GLU A 138 -23.38 24.07 -8.12
C GLU A 138 -23.12 23.08 -6.99
N GLY A 139 -23.58 23.39 -5.78
CA GLY A 139 -23.33 22.57 -4.60
C GLY A 139 -24.13 23.00 -3.38
N ASP A 140 -23.92 22.29 -2.28
CA ASP A 140 -24.40 22.71 -0.97
C ASP A 140 -23.71 24.03 -0.55
N GLU A 141 -24.39 24.81 0.30
CA GLU A 141 -23.94 26.15 0.70
C GLU A 141 -22.49 26.15 1.22
N ALA A 142 -22.10 25.11 1.97
CA ALA A 142 -20.75 24.95 2.48
C ALA A 142 -19.71 24.78 1.36
N ALA A 143 -20.02 24.00 0.33
CA ALA A 143 -19.15 23.84 -0.83
C ALA A 143 -19.08 25.11 -1.68
N VAL A 144 -20.21 25.81 -1.86
CA VAL A 144 -20.24 27.08 -2.58
C VAL A 144 -19.44 28.15 -1.85
N ALA A 145 -19.54 28.25 -0.51
CA ALA A 145 -18.76 29.19 0.29
C ALA A 145 -17.25 28.95 0.15
N HIS A 146 -16.81 27.70 0.20
CA HIS A 146 -15.40 27.36 0.02
C HIS A 146 -14.90 27.65 -1.41
N HIS A 147 -15.73 27.40 -2.42
CA HIS A 147 -15.40 27.74 -3.81
C HIS A 147 -15.31 29.26 -4.01
N VAL A 148 -16.23 30.03 -3.43
CA VAL A 148 -16.27 31.49 -3.49
C VAL A 148 -15.02 32.10 -2.84
N ALA A 149 -14.58 31.58 -1.69
CA ALA A 149 -13.35 32.04 -1.02
C ALA A 149 -12.14 32.00 -1.96
N GLY A 150 -11.99 30.90 -2.72
CA GLY A 150 -10.88 30.73 -3.66
C GLY A 150 -10.80 31.74 -4.81
N HIS A 151 -11.88 32.48 -5.12
CA HIS A 151 -11.83 33.58 -6.12
C HIS A 151 -11.25 34.87 -5.56
N PHE A 152 -11.24 35.06 -4.23
CA PHE A 152 -10.77 36.29 -3.58
C PHE A 152 -9.32 36.21 -3.06
N ASP A 153 -8.71 35.03 -3.11
CA ASP A 153 -7.35 34.75 -2.63
C ASP A 153 -6.25 34.90 -3.72
N ASP A 154 -6.60 35.35 -4.94
CA ASP A 154 -5.68 35.67 -6.07
C ASP A 154 -5.73 37.17 -6.43
#